data_AF-A0A970S268-F1
#
_entry.id   AF-A0A970S268-F1
#
_cell.length_a   1.000
_cell.length_b   1.000
_cell.length_c   1.000
_cell.angle_alpha   90.00
_cell.angle_beta   90.00
_cell.angle_gamma   90.00
#
_symmetry.space_group_name_H-M   'P 1'
#
loop_
_entity.id
_entity.type
_entity.pdbx_description
1 polymer ?
#
loop_
_entity_poly.entity_id
_entity_poly.type
_entity_poly.pdbx_seq_one_letter_code
_entity_poly.pdbx_strand_id
1 'polypeptide(L)'
;MRINNNLMAMNSHRQLSINQSNASKSMERLSSGMRINRAGDDAAGLAISEKMRGQIRGLKQAQRNAQDGISLIQTAEGALNETHAILQRMRELAVQAASDTNIGVDRSEIQKEMNELIDELDRIANQTQFNEQNLLDGTFTDKKFHIGANASQDITLSIASMKSGAAAGGGTGTPATSFSDYTQQVGGKDITLNGEYSGADDGSLFLQSVADGENFKYQYSTDGSNWQDLSTDTTVLGITLTFSDAPTEATTEPVEIELKAAVAG
;
A
#
# COMPACT_ATOMS: atom_id res chain seq x y z
N MET A 1 10.68 -23.10 94.09
CA MET A 1 9.61 -22.67 93.16
C MET A 1 9.63 -21.15 93.07
N ARG A 2 9.64 -20.57 91.87
CA ARG A 2 9.55 -19.11 91.65
C ARG A 2 8.11 -18.78 91.23
N ILE A 3 7.44 -17.88 91.96
CA ILE A 3 5.99 -17.60 91.83
C ILE A 3 5.71 -16.38 90.92
N ASN A 4 6.68 -15.50 90.71
CA ASN A 4 6.47 -14.22 90.00
C ASN A 4 6.33 -14.36 88.47
N ASN A 5 6.82 -15.44 87.87
CA ASN A 5 6.70 -15.68 86.42
C ASN A 5 6.19 -17.09 86.18
N ASN A 6 4.96 -17.22 85.67
CA ASN A 6 4.39 -18.50 85.29
C ASN A 6 4.90 -18.93 83.90
N LEU A 7 6.08 -19.53 83.89
CA LEU A 7 6.75 -20.02 82.68
C LEU A 7 5.91 -21.03 81.88
N MET A 8 5.10 -21.86 82.55
CA MET A 8 4.26 -22.87 81.88
C MET A 8 3.09 -22.21 81.14
N ALA A 9 2.43 -21.24 81.75
CA ALA A 9 1.40 -20.44 81.08
C ALA A 9 1.98 -19.63 79.90
N MET A 10 3.16 -19.01 80.07
CA MET A 10 3.83 -18.28 79.00
C MET A 10 4.22 -19.18 77.81
N ASN A 11 4.66 -20.42 78.07
CA ASN A 11 4.96 -21.38 77.01
C ASN A 11 3.69 -21.84 76.28
N SER A 12 2.62 -22.14 77.02
CA SER A 12 1.32 -22.51 76.45
C SER A 12 0.74 -21.38 75.58
N HIS A 13 0.81 -20.12 76.05
CA HIS A 13 0.40 -18.96 75.26
C HIS A 13 1.23 -18.80 73.98
N ARG A 14 2.56 -18.96 74.04
CA ARG A 14 3.42 -18.93 72.85
C ARG A 14 3.03 -20.00 71.82
N GLN A 15 2.76 -21.23 72.28
CA GLN A 15 2.32 -22.32 71.40
C GLN A 15 0.93 -22.05 70.79
N LEU A 16 0.00 -21.49 71.57
CA LEU A 16 -1.31 -21.06 71.07
C LEU A 16 -1.16 -19.97 69.99
N SER A 17 -0.31 -18.97 70.19
CA SER A 17 -0.06 -17.93 69.19
C SER A 17 0.50 -18.49 67.88
N ILE A 18 1.42 -19.48 67.95
CA ILE A 18 1.94 -20.18 66.77
C ILE A 18 0.83 -20.96 66.05
N ASN A 19 0.01 -21.71 66.79
CA ASN A 19 -1.11 -22.48 66.23
C ASN A 19 -2.16 -21.57 65.60
N GLN A 20 -2.50 -20.44 66.22
CA GLN A 20 -3.43 -19.46 65.68
C GLN A 20 -2.92 -18.90 64.34
N SER A 21 -1.63 -18.55 64.26
CA SER A 21 -1.00 -18.09 63.01
C SER A 21 -1.07 -19.15 61.91
N ASN A 22 -0.78 -20.41 62.23
CA ASN A 22 -0.88 -21.53 61.28
C ASN A 22 -2.32 -21.77 60.81
N ALA A 23 -3.31 -21.70 61.71
CA ALA A 23 -4.73 -21.84 61.36
C ALA A 23 -5.19 -20.70 60.44
N SER A 24 -4.79 -19.46 60.71
CA SER A 24 -5.06 -18.32 59.84
C SER A 24 -4.45 -18.48 58.44
N LYS A 25 -3.20 -18.97 58.33
CA LYS A 25 -2.57 -19.27 57.03
C LYS A 25 -3.31 -20.37 56.27
N SER A 26 -3.75 -21.43 56.95
CA SER A 26 -4.54 -22.50 56.32
C SER A 26 -5.88 -21.99 55.80
N MET A 27 -6.57 -21.12 56.55
CA MET A 27 -7.80 -20.46 56.08
C MET A 27 -7.54 -19.56 54.86
N GLU A 28 -6.43 -18.83 54.83
CA GLU A 28 -6.04 -18.00 53.67
C GLU A 28 -5.81 -18.86 52.41
N ARG A 29 -5.13 -20.00 52.54
CA ARG A 29 -4.93 -20.96 51.45
C ARG A 29 -6.23 -21.61 50.98
N LEU A 30 -7.13 -21.94 51.90
CA LEU A 30 -8.45 -22.48 51.56
C LEU A 30 -9.31 -21.45 50.83
N SER A 31 -9.35 -20.21 51.31
CA SER A 31 -10.16 -19.15 50.72
C SER A 31 -9.67 -18.72 49.32
N SER A 32 -8.36 -18.74 49.10
CA SER A 32 -7.75 -18.40 47.81
C SER A 32 -7.66 -19.58 46.83
N GLY A 33 -7.71 -20.82 47.35
CA GLY A 33 -7.44 -22.04 46.58
C GLY A 33 -5.98 -22.17 46.13
N MET A 34 -5.07 -21.31 46.62
CA MET A 34 -3.67 -21.30 46.20
C MET A 34 -2.79 -21.82 47.34
N ARG A 35 -1.81 -22.66 47.00
CA ARG A 35 -0.83 -23.20 47.96
C ARG A 35 0.15 -22.14 48.46
N ILE A 36 0.50 -21.17 47.62
CA ILE A 36 1.47 -20.09 47.92
C ILE A 36 0.74 -18.75 47.73
N ASN A 37 0.51 -18.04 48.84
CA ASN A 37 -0.20 -16.74 48.84
C ASN A 37 0.71 -15.55 49.12
N ARG A 38 1.86 -15.78 49.75
CA ARG A 38 2.79 -14.73 50.19
C ARG A 38 4.21 -15.12 49.87
N ALA A 39 5.06 -14.12 49.62
CA ALA A 39 6.49 -14.33 49.37
C ALA A 39 7.23 -15.03 50.54
N GLY A 40 6.70 -14.89 51.76
CA GLY A 40 7.25 -15.54 52.96
C GLY A 40 6.96 -17.05 53.07
N ASP A 41 6.04 -17.60 52.26
CA ASP A 41 5.74 -19.04 52.27
C ASP A 41 6.67 -19.81 51.33
N ASP A 42 6.91 -19.28 50.12
CA ASP A 42 7.88 -19.80 49.15
C ASP A 42 8.17 -18.69 48.11
N ALA A 43 9.28 -17.97 48.31
CA ALA A 43 9.65 -16.85 47.45
C ALA A 43 9.95 -17.30 46.01
N ALA A 44 10.60 -18.47 45.84
CA ALA A 44 10.95 -18.99 44.52
C ALA A 44 9.71 -19.50 43.79
N GLY A 45 8.86 -20.26 44.48
CA GLY A 45 7.59 -20.74 43.92
C GLY A 45 6.64 -19.60 43.56
N LEU A 46 6.55 -18.55 44.38
CA LEU A 46 5.78 -17.36 44.05
C LEU A 46 6.33 -16.67 42.79
N ALA A 47 7.64 -16.40 42.73
CA ALA A 47 8.27 -15.76 41.58
C ALA A 47 8.07 -16.54 40.26
N ILE A 48 8.22 -17.86 40.29
CA ILE A 48 7.97 -18.72 39.11
C ILE A 48 6.49 -18.67 38.71
N SER A 49 5.57 -18.74 39.68
CA SER A 49 4.14 -18.68 39.40
C SER A 49 3.68 -17.33 38.83
N GLU A 50 4.28 -16.22 39.30
CA GLU A 50 4.02 -14.88 38.77
C GLU A 50 4.57 -14.73 37.35
N LYS A 51 5.78 -15.25 37.09
CA LYS A 51 6.33 -15.34 35.73
C LYS A 51 5.40 -16.10 34.80
N MET A 52 4.92 -17.28 35.21
CA MET A 52 3.97 -18.06 34.42
C MET A 52 2.63 -17.33 34.22
N ARG A 53 2.11 -16.65 35.24
CA ARG A 53 0.89 -15.81 35.10
C ARG A 53 1.11 -14.65 34.13
N GLY A 54 2.29 -14.05 34.13
CA GLY A 54 2.69 -13.05 33.13
C GLY A 54 2.66 -13.65 31.73
N GLN A 55 3.32 -14.79 31.54
CA GLN A 55 3.35 -15.50 30.26
C GLN A 55 1.95 -15.90 29.79
N ILE A 56 1.09 -16.45 30.64
CA ILE A 56 -0.29 -16.81 30.28
C ILE A 56 -1.08 -15.57 29.83
N ARG A 57 -0.93 -14.43 30.52
CA ARG A 57 -1.58 -13.18 30.10
C ARG A 57 -1.04 -12.69 28.75
N GLY A 58 0.27 -12.77 28.54
CA GLY A 58 0.91 -12.47 27.25
C GLY A 58 0.36 -13.37 26.12
N LEU A 59 0.34 -14.69 26.32
CA LEU A 59 -0.19 -15.65 25.36
C LEU A 59 -1.68 -15.43 25.05
N LYS A 60 -2.49 -15.06 26.04
CA LYS A 60 -3.91 -14.72 25.82
C LYS A 60 -4.07 -13.48 24.95
N GLN A 61 -3.20 -12.48 25.09
CA GLN A 61 -3.21 -11.32 24.22
C GLN A 61 -2.70 -11.69 22.82
N ALA A 62 -1.63 -12.46 22.73
CA ALA A 62 -1.11 -12.98 21.46
C ALA A 62 -2.16 -13.76 20.67
N GLN A 63 -2.99 -14.58 21.35
CA GLN A 63 -4.09 -15.28 20.72
C GLN A 63 -5.11 -14.31 20.10
N ARG A 64 -5.46 -13.21 20.79
CA ARG A 64 -6.34 -12.17 20.23
C ARG A 64 -5.70 -11.48 19.03
N ASN A 65 -4.43 -11.08 19.15
CA ASN A 65 -3.70 -10.47 18.05
C ASN A 65 -3.64 -11.40 16.81
N ALA A 66 -3.48 -12.71 17.02
CA ALA A 66 -3.50 -13.69 15.94
C ALA A 66 -4.88 -13.81 15.29
N GLN A 67 -5.97 -13.73 16.07
CA GLN A 67 -7.34 -13.70 15.55
C GLN A 67 -7.58 -12.44 14.70
N ASP A 68 -7.11 -11.28 15.15
CA ASP A 68 -7.19 -10.04 14.36
C ASP A 68 -6.41 -10.16 13.05
N GLY A 69 -5.22 -10.77 13.08
CA GLY A 69 -4.44 -11.08 11.89
C GLY A 69 -5.17 -12.02 10.92
N ILE A 70 -5.86 -13.05 11.43
CA ILE A 70 -6.68 -13.95 10.61
C ILE A 70 -7.83 -13.18 9.95
N SER A 71 -8.55 -12.35 10.70
CA SER A 71 -9.66 -11.55 10.15
C SER A 71 -9.17 -10.58 9.08
N LEU A 72 -8.02 -9.94 9.28
CA LEU A 72 -7.40 -9.08 8.27
C LEU A 72 -7.08 -9.85 6.99
N ILE A 73 -6.45 -11.03 7.12
CA ILE A 73 -6.11 -11.87 5.96
C ILE A 73 -7.38 -12.32 5.24
N GLN A 74 -8.45 -12.65 5.94
CA GLN A 74 -9.73 -13.02 5.33
C GLN A 74 -10.37 -11.87 4.56
N THR A 75 -10.29 -10.64 5.07
CA THR A 75 -10.74 -9.45 4.33
C THR A 75 -9.91 -9.26 3.05
N ALA A 76 -8.59 -9.40 3.14
CA ALA A 76 -7.71 -9.33 1.97
C ALA A 76 -8.02 -10.44 0.96
N GLU A 77 -8.22 -11.68 1.42
CA GLU A 77 -8.52 -12.84 0.57
C GLU A 77 -9.89 -12.70 -0.12
N GLY A 78 -10.89 -12.18 0.58
CA GLY A 78 -12.20 -11.87 -0.02
C GLY A 78 -12.09 -10.88 -1.17
N ALA A 79 -11.35 -9.79 -0.98
CA ALA A 79 -11.09 -8.81 -2.03
C ALA A 79 -10.26 -9.39 -3.18
N LEU A 80 -9.24 -10.22 -2.88
CA LEU A 80 -8.44 -10.90 -3.90
C LEU A 80 -9.26 -11.85 -4.77
N ASN A 81 -10.27 -12.53 -4.22
CA ASN A 81 -11.16 -13.37 -5.01
C ASN A 81 -11.95 -12.56 -6.06
N GLU A 82 -12.41 -11.35 -5.71
CA GLU A 82 -13.04 -10.44 -6.68
C GLU A 82 -12.04 -9.98 -7.75
N THR A 83 -10.81 -9.60 -7.35
CA THR A 83 -9.77 -9.25 -8.33
C THR A 83 -9.47 -10.41 -9.29
N HIS A 84 -9.48 -11.66 -8.81
CA HIS A 84 -9.28 -12.83 -9.66
C HIS A 84 -10.42 -13.02 -10.67
N ALA A 85 -11.67 -12.83 -10.25
CA ALA A 85 -12.83 -12.88 -11.14
C ALA A 85 -12.76 -11.80 -12.23
N ILE A 86 -12.38 -10.57 -11.87
CA ILE A 86 -12.20 -9.47 -12.83
C ILE A 86 -11.07 -9.79 -13.82
N LEU A 87 -9.91 -10.26 -13.35
CA LEU A 87 -8.79 -10.63 -14.22
C LEU A 87 -9.15 -11.77 -15.18
N GLN A 88 -9.99 -12.72 -14.75
CA GLN A 88 -10.51 -13.76 -15.63
C GLN A 88 -11.40 -13.14 -16.73
N ARG A 89 -12.28 -12.20 -16.38
CA ARG A 89 -13.11 -11.48 -17.36
C ARG A 89 -12.26 -10.65 -18.33
N MET A 90 -11.24 -9.95 -17.85
CA MET A 90 -10.29 -9.21 -18.69
C MET A 90 -9.57 -10.15 -19.67
N ARG A 91 -9.19 -11.35 -19.23
CA ARG A 91 -8.59 -12.37 -20.10
C ARG A 91 -9.56 -12.83 -21.18
N GLU A 92 -10.83 -13.06 -20.85
CA GLU A 92 -11.87 -13.41 -21.83
C GLU A 92 -12.02 -12.32 -22.89
N LEU A 93 -12.08 -11.05 -22.48
CA LEU A 93 -12.16 -9.90 -23.37
C LEU A 93 -10.91 -9.76 -24.25
N ALA A 94 -9.71 -10.00 -23.70
CA ALA A 94 -8.48 -9.97 -24.47
C ALA A 94 -8.44 -11.07 -25.55
N VAL A 95 -8.88 -12.29 -25.22
CA VAL A 95 -9.01 -13.39 -26.20
C VAL A 95 -10.08 -13.07 -27.24
N GLN A 96 -11.19 -12.47 -26.83
CA GLN A 96 -12.24 -12.04 -27.74
C GLN A 96 -11.71 -10.96 -28.72
N ALA A 97 -11.00 -9.95 -28.22
CA ALA A 97 -10.40 -8.88 -29.02
C ALA A 97 -9.34 -9.37 -30.02
N ALA A 98 -8.61 -10.44 -29.65
CA ALA A 98 -7.60 -11.07 -30.49
C ALA A 98 -8.18 -11.83 -31.71
N SER A 99 -9.49 -12.10 -31.74
CA SER A 99 -10.14 -12.65 -32.94
C SER A 99 -10.20 -11.60 -34.06
N ASP A 100 -9.79 -12.00 -35.26
CA ASP A 100 -9.74 -11.12 -36.44
C ASP A 100 -11.12 -10.90 -37.09
N THR A 101 -12.16 -11.53 -36.54
CA THR A 101 -13.57 -11.36 -36.94
C THR A 101 -14.21 -10.09 -36.36
N ASN A 102 -13.60 -9.46 -35.37
CA ASN A 102 -14.14 -8.26 -34.73
C ASN A 102 -13.77 -7.00 -35.54
N ILE A 103 -14.75 -6.16 -35.82
CA ILE A 103 -14.53 -4.87 -36.48
C ILE A 103 -13.94 -3.85 -35.48
N GLY A 104 -13.32 -2.78 -35.98
CA GLY A 104 -12.68 -1.75 -35.13
C GLY A 104 -13.63 -1.13 -34.09
N VAL A 105 -14.93 -1.02 -34.40
CA VAL A 105 -15.94 -0.54 -33.46
C VAL A 105 -16.12 -1.52 -32.28
N ASP A 106 -16.17 -2.83 -32.54
CA ASP A 106 -16.29 -3.85 -31.49
C ASP A 106 -15.04 -3.90 -30.62
N ARG A 107 -13.85 -3.74 -31.21
CA ARG A 107 -12.59 -3.63 -30.45
C ARG A 107 -12.58 -2.38 -29.55
N SER A 108 -13.17 -1.27 -30.00
CA SER A 108 -13.33 -0.06 -29.18
C SER A 108 -14.28 -0.28 -27.99
N GLU A 109 -15.41 -0.97 -28.17
CA GLU A 109 -16.31 -1.26 -27.05
C GLU A 109 -15.70 -2.27 -26.06
N ILE A 110 -14.96 -3.28 -26.54
CA ILE A 110 -14.19 -4.19 -25.67
C ILE A 110 -13.13 -3.41 -24.87
N GLN A 111 -12.48 -2.42 -25.48
CA GLN A 111 -11.52 -1.57 -24.78
C GLN A 111 -12.19 -0.74 -23.67
N LYS A 112 -13.41 -0.22 -23.90
CA LYS A 112 -14.17 0.48 -22.85
C LYS A 112 -14.50 -0.45 -21.69
N GLU A 113 -15.00 -1.66 -21.96
CA GLU A 113 -15.26 -2.66 -20.90
C GLU A 113 -13.96 -3.01 -20.16
N MET A 114 -12.84 -3.16 -20.86
CA MET A 114 -11.54 -3.41 -20.24
C MET A 114 -11.08 -2.25 -19.35
N ASN A 115 -11.31 -1.00 -19.75
CA ASN A 115 -10.99 0.17 -18.93
C ASN A 115 -11.87 0.22 -17.65
N GLU A 116 -13.17 -0.08 -17.76
CA GLU A 116 -14.06 -0.16 -16.58
C GLU A 116 -13.62 -1.26 -15.60
N LEU A 117 -13.14 -2.40 -16.10
CA LEU A 117 -12.60 -3.47 -15.25
C LEU A 117 -11.29 -3.07 -14.57
N ILE A 118 -10.44 -2.28 -15.24
CA ILE A 118 -9.22 -1.70 -14.65
C ILE A 118 -9.58 -0.73 -13.52
N ASP A 119 -10.54 0.17 -13.77
CA ASP A 119 -11.01 1.13 -12.77
C ASP A 119 -11.60 0.40 -11.55
N GLU A 120 -12.32 -0.70 -11.77
CA GLU A 120 -12.87 -1.51 -10.70
C GLU A 120 -11.79 -2.25 -9.90
N LEU A 121 -10.73 -2.75 -10.55
CA LEU A 121 -9.56 -3.31 -9.85
C LEU A 121 -8.90 -2.25 -8.96
N ASP A 122 -8.68 -1.04 -9.49
CA ASP A 122 -8.10 0.07 -8.73
C ASP A 122 -9.00 0.52 -7.58
N ARG A 123 -10.32 0.51 -7.78
CA ARG A 123 -11.29 0.77 -6.72
C ARG A 123 -11.18 -0.26 -5.60
N ILE A 124 -11.16 -1.56 -5.92
CA ILE A 124 -11.01 -2.63 -4.92
C ILE A 124 -9.67 -2.47 -4.19
N ALA A 125 -8.58 -2.20 -4.91
CA ALA A 125 -7.26 -2.02 -4.31
C ALA A 125 -7.22 -0.85 -3.31
N ASN A 126 -7.84 0.28 -3.67
CA ASN A 126 -7.84 1.49 -2.85
C ASN A 126 -8.89 1.50 -1.73
N GLN A 127 -10.01 0.80 -1.88
CA GLN A 127 -11.11 0.81 -0.90
C GLN A 127 -11.07 -0.38 0.08
N THR A 128 -10.26 -1.40 -0.18
CA THR A 128 -10.13 -2.54 0.73
C THR A 128 -9.31 -2.16 1.96
N GLN A 129 -10.03 -1.96 3.07
CA GLN A 129 -9.46 -1.54 4.34
C GLN A 129 -9.86 -2.48 5.49
N PHE A 130 -8.97 -2.65 6.45
CA PHE A 130 -9.26 -3.26 7.74
C PHE A 130 -8.78 -2.32 8.84
N ASN A 131 -9.70 -1.91 9.72
CA ASN A 131 -9.43 -0.96 10.81
C ASN A 131 -8.69 0.30 10.30
N GLU A 132 -9.24 0.92 9.25
CA GLU A 132 -8.71 2.13 8.59
C GLU A 132 -7.33 1.98 7.93
N GLN A 133 -6.82 0.74 7.79
CA GLN A 133 -5.59 0.45 7.06
C GLN A 133 -5.92 -0.16 5.71
N ASN A 134 -5.41 0.45 4.64
CA ASN A 134 -5.48 -0.13 3.30
C ASN A 134 -4.63 -1.41 3.23
N LEU A 135 -5.17 -2.42 2.56
CA LEU A 135 -4.53 -3.74 2.48
C LEU A 135 -3.89 -4.03 1.12
N LEU A 136 -4.48 -3.52 0.04
CA LEU A 136 -4.18 -3.93 -1.33
C LEU A 136 -3.57 -2.82 -2.21
N ASP A 137 -3.30 -1.65 -1.64
CA ASP A 137 -2.71 -0.53 -2.39
C ASP A 137 -1.17 -0.63 -2.52
N GLY A 138 -0.54 -1.55 -1.79
CA GLY A 138 0.91 -1.75 -1.74
C GLY A 138 1.61 -1.05 -0.58
N THR A 139 0.87 -0.30 0.25
CA THR A 139 1.41 0.34 1.46
C THR A 139 1.49 -0.62 2.65
N PHE A 140 0.81 -1.78 2.56
CA PHE A 140 0.78 -2.80 3.60
C PHE A 140 2.03 -3.68 3.58
N THR A 141 3.18 -3.08 3.92
CA THR A 141 4.49 -3.75 3.95
C THR A 141 5.02 -3.86 5.38
N ASP A 142 5.71 -4.97 5.66
CA ASP A 142 6.42 -5.28 6.91
C ASP A 142 5.59 -5.11 8.19
N LYS A 143 4.28 -5.39 8.11
CA LYS A 143 3.38 -5.29 9.25
C LYS A 143 3.64 -6.45 10.21
N LYS A 144 3.80 -6.14 11.49
CA LYS A 144 4.17 -7.10 12.53
C LYS A 144 2.97 -7.45 13.40
N PHE A 145 2.70 -8.74 13.51
CA PHE A 145 1.73 -9.30 14.45
C PHE A 145 2.46 -10.00 15.59
N HIS A 146 2.36 -9.45 16.79
CA HIS A 146 2.95 -10.05 17.99
C HIS A 146 2.11 -11.23 18.47
N ILE A 147 2.65 -12.44 18.33
CA ILE A 147 1.94 -13.70 18.61
C ILE A 147 2.59 -14.53 19.72
N GLY A 148 3.46 -13.92 20.53
CA GLY A 148 4.12 -14.58 21.65
C GLY A 148 3.96 -13.88 22.99
N ALA A 149 4.61 -14.44 24.01
CA ALA A 149 4.65 -13.87 25.36
C ALA A 149 5.96 -13.12 25.65
N ASN A 150 6.99 -13.34 24.84
CA ASN A 150 8.30 -12.71 24.96
C ASN A 150 8.52 -11.75 23.79
N ALA A 151 9.43 -10.80 23.96
CA ALA A 151 9.81 -9.87 22.90
C ALA A 151 10.27 -10.60 21.62
N SER A 152 9.98 -10.00 20.47
CA SER A 152 10.40 -10.46 19.13
C SER A 152 9.79 -11.79 18.66
N GLN A 153 8.69 -12.22 19.28
CA GLN A 153 7.87 -13.33 18.79
C GLN A 153 6.78 -12.81 17.83
N ASP A 154 7.23 -12.29 16.69
CA ASP A 154 6.39 -11.61 15.71
C ASP A 154 6.27 -12.41 14.42
N ILE A 155 5.12 -12.32 13.76
CA ILE A 155 4.93 -12.68 12.35
C ILE A 155 4.91 -11.40 11.53
N THR A 156 5.76 -11.32 10.51
CA THR A 156 5.73 -10.26 9.52
C THR A 156 4.83 -10.64 8.36
N LEU A 157 3.94 -9.74 7.96
CA LEU A 157 3.08 -9.87 6.79
C LEU A 157 3.28 -8.66 5.88
N SER A 158 3.44 -8.93 4.59
CA SER A 158 3.47 -7.93 3.53
C SER A 158 2.46 -8.38 2.47
N ILE A 159 1.64 -7.45 2.01
CA ILE A 159 0.68 -7.66 0.93
C ILE A 159 1.10 -6.75 -0.22
N ALA A 160 1.27 -7.35 -1.41
CA ALA A 160 1.65 -6.61 -2.60
C ALA A 160 0.48 -5.75 -3.11
N SER A 161 0.80 -4.73 -3.90
CA SER A 161 -0.22 -3.90 -4.55
C SER A 161 -1.00 -4.72 -5.57
N MET A 162 -2.32 -4.53 -5.58
CA MET A 162 -3.25 -5.09 -6.57
C MET A 162 -3.77 -4.06 -7.56
N LYS A 163 -3.22 -2.84 -7.55
CA LYS A 163 -3.55 -1.80 -8.53
C LYS A 163 -3.28 -2.30 -9.96
N SER A 164 -4.04 -1.80 -10.93
CA SER A 164 -4.05 -2.24 -12.33
C SER A 164 -2.66 -2.24 -12.98
N GLY A 165 -1.79 -1.27 -12.64
CA GLY A 165 -0.39 -1.23 -13.08
C GLY A 165 0.52 -2.28 -12.43
N ALA A 166 0.20 -2.75 -11.22
CA ALA A 166 0.97 -3.76 -10.50
C ALA A 166 0.50 -5.20 -10.80
N ALA A 167 -0.80 -5.40 -11.02
CA ALA A 167 -1.42 -6.70 -11.31
C ALA A 167 -1.05 -7.27 -12.69
N ALA A 168 -0.61 -6.43 -13.64
CA ALA A 168 -0.12 -6.82 -14.95
C ALA A 168 1.36 -7.29 -14.98
N GLY A 169 2.02 -7.37 -13.81
CA GLY A 169 3.42 -7.76 -13.72
C GLY A 169 4.37 -6.62 -14.06
N GLY A 170 4.64 -5.76 -13.07
CA GLY A 170 5.65 -4.72 -13.17
C GLY A 170 5.19 -3.44 -12.52
N GLY A 171 5.42 -3.31 -11.21
CA GLY A 171 5.25 -2.04 -10.53
C GLY A 171 6.18 -0.99 -11.13
N THR A 172 5.60 -0.07 -11.88
CA THR A 172 5.97 1.35 -12.01
C THR A 172 4.70 2.00 -12.54
N GLY A 173 4.23 3.09 -11.92
CA GLY A 173 3.11 3.87 -12.44
C GLY A 173 3.29 4.14 -13.94
N THR A 174 2.19 4.29 -14.68
CA THR A 174 2.25 4.59 -16.12
C THR A 174 3.24 5.73 -16.33
N PRO A 175 4.40 5.48 -16.96
CA PRO A 175 5.40 6.52 -17.14
C PRO A 175 4.80 7.63 -18.00
N ALA A 176 5.20 8.87 -17.76
CA ALA A 176 4.78 9.96 -18.60
C ALA A 176 5.19 9.69 -20.06
N THR A 177 4.49 10.29 -21.02
CA THR A 177 4.89 10.20 -22.43
C THR A 177 6.34 10.67 -22.60
N SER A 178 7.20 9.81 -23.15
CA SER A 178 8.61 10.10 -23.41
C SER A 178 8.92 9.97 -24.90
N PHE A 179 9.75 10.87 -25.39
CA PHE A 179 10.25 10.89 -26.76
C PHE A 179 11.77 10.72 -26.76
N SER A 180 12.26 9.83 -27.63
CA SER A 180 13.69 9.65 -27.91
C SER A 180 13.87 9.71 -29.42
N ASP A 181 14.43 10.81 -29.90
CA ASP A 181 14.66 11.15 -31.30
C ASP A 181 13.41 10.95 -32.18
N TYR A 182 12.23 11.25 -31.63
CA TYR A 182 10.98 11.14 -32.37
C TYR A 182 10.86 12.32 -33.34
N THR A 183 10.69 12.04 -34.62
CA THR A 183 10.60 13.08 -35.66
C THR A 183 9.15 13.26 -36.08
N GLN A 184 8.70 14.51 -36.16
CA GLN A 184 7.41 14.87 -36.75
C GLN A 184 7.61 15.87 -37.88
N GLN A 185 6.94 15.61 -39.01
CA GLN A 185 6.98 16.52 -40.14
C GLN A 185 6.05 17.70 -39.92
N VAL A 186 6.60 18.91 -39.98
CA VAL A 186 5.87 20.17 -39.90
C VAL A 186 6.39 21.08 -41.00
N GLY A 187 5.50 21.59 -41.86
CA GLY A 187 5.89 22.50 -42.95
C GLY A 187 6.88 21.91 -43.95
N GLY A 188 6.85 20.60 -44.19
CA GLY A 188 7.71 19.88 -45.14
C GLY A 188 9.10 19.48 -44.63
N LYS A 189 9.37 19.71 -43.33
CA LYS A 189 10.66 19.45 -42.68
C LYS A 189 10.45 18.82 -41.30
N ASP A 190 11.46 18.12 -40.80
CA ASP A 190 11.35 17.34 -39.56
C ASP A 190 11.67 18.21 -38.33
N ILE A 191 10.82 18.12 -37.31
CA ILE A 191 11.11 18.57 -35.94
C ILE A 191 11.35 17.33 -35.10
N THR A 192 12.47 17.29 -34.38
CA THR A 192 12.80 16.20 -33.46
C THR A 192 12.36 16.56 -32.04
N LEU A 193 11.68 15.63 -31.39
CA LEU A 193 11.20 15.71 -30.01
C LEU A 193 12.04 14.79 -29.12
N ASN A 194 12.55 15.35 -28.02
CA ASN A 194 13.41 14.67 -27.06
C ASN A 194 13.08 15.04 -25.63
N GLY A 195 12.81 14.06 -24.77
CA GLY A 195 12.54 14.28 -23.35
C GLY A 195 11.26 13.61 -22.86
N GLU A 196 10.95 13.82 -21.59
CA GLU A 196 9.81 13.23 -20.90
C GLU A 196 8.81 14.33 -20.51
N TYR A 197 7.53 14.07 -20.71
CA TYR A 197 6.48 15.00 -20.32
C TYR A 197 6.44 15.18 -18.80
N SER A 198 6.40 16.44 -18.36
CA SER A 198 6.49 16.82 -16.94
C SER A 198 5.20 17.47 -16.40
N GLY A 199 4.11 17.42 -17.17
CA GLY A 199 2.83 17.96 -16.72
C GLY A 199 2.20 17.11 -15.62
N ALA A 200 1.43 17.78 -14.76
CA ALA A 200 0.69 17.13 -13.67
C ALA A 200 -0.57 16.38 -14.17
N ASP A 201 -1.17 16.87 -15.26
CA ASP A 201 -2.35 16.31 -15.92
C ASP A 201 -2.03 16.01 -17.40
N ASP A 202 -2.83 15.14 -18.01
CA ASP A 202 -2.77 14.87 -19.46
C ASP A 202 -2.95 16.18 -20.26
N GLY A 203 -2.24 16.28 -21.37
CA GLY A 203 -2.21 17.49 -22.19
C GLY A 203 -1.85 17.22 -23.64
N SER A 204 -1.72 18.29 -24.41
CA SER A 204 -1.35 18.22 -25.83
C SER A 204 -0.25 19.23 -26.14
N LEU A 205 0.61 18.88 -27.08
CA LEU A 205 1.53 19.81 -27.72
C LEU A 205 1.16 19.96 -29.18
N PHE A 206 0.95 21.19 -29.61
CA PHE A 206 0.63 21.53 -30.99
C PHE A 206 1.84 22.15 -31.68
N LEU A 207 2.11 21.73 -32.91
CA LEU A 207 3.17 22.25 -33.76
C LEU A 207 2.58 22.69 -35.10
N GLN A 208 3.01 23.85 -35.60
CA GLN A 208 2.60 24.34 -36.91
C GLN A 208 3.72 25.14 -37.58
N SER A 209 3.60 25.35 -38.89
CA SER A 209 4.38 26.35 -39.62
C SER A 209 3.46 27.41 -40.22
N VAL A 210 3.86 28.67 -40.10
CA VAL A 210 3.09 29.83 -40.56
C VAL A 210 3.97 30.72 -41.45
N ALA A 211 3.36 31.36 -42.45
CA ALA A 211 4.03 32.34 -43.29
C ALA A 211 4.42 33.60 -42.48
N ASP A 212 5.64 34.07 -42.66
CA ASP A 212 6.19 35.31 -42.11
C ASP A 212 6.86 36.11 -43.24
N GLY A 213 6.07 36.94 -43.91
CA GLY A 213 6.48 37.64 -45.12
C GLY A 213 6.76 36.68 -46.28
N GLU A 214 7.99 36.68 -46.80
CA GLU A 214 8.46 35.76 -47.85
C GLU A 214 8.98 34.42 -47.30
N ASN A 215 9.09 34.27 -45.97
CA ASN A 215 9.62 33.08 -45.32
C ASN A 215 8.51 32.33 -44.56
N PHE A 216 8.87 31.18 -43.97
CA PHE A 216 8.03 30.45 -43.03
C PHE A 216 8.74 30.30 -41.69
N LYS A 217 7.96 30.22 -40.61
CA LYS A 217 8.46 30.00 -39.26
C LYS A 217 7.69 28.89 -38.55
N TYR A 218 8.36 28.23 -37.61
CA TYR A 218 7.73 27.27 -36.72
C TYR A 218 7.07 27.95 -35.54
N GLN A 219 5.95 27.40 -35.10
CA GLN A 219 5.27 27.79 -33.88
C GLN A 219 4.84 26.56 -33.09
N TYR A 220 4.79 26.72 -31.77
CA TYR A 220 4.27 25.71 -30.85
C TYR A 220 3.19 26.31 -29.94
N SER A 221 2.32 25.44 -29.43
CA SER A 221 1.28 25.80 -28.46
C SER A 221 0.97 24.61 -27.56
N THR A 222 0.59 24.87 -26.31
CA THR A 222 0.16 23.84 -25.34
C THR A 222 -1.37 23.78 -25.20
N ASP A 223 -2.10 24.68 -25.84
CA ASP A 223 -3.56 24.82 -25.74
C ASP A 223 -4.25 24.97 -27.11
N GLY A 224 -3.47 24.89 -28.19
CA GLY A 224 -3.93 25.04 -29.58
C GLY A 224 -4.35 26.47 -29.96
N SER A 225 -4.25 27.42 -29.04
CA SER A 225 -4.80 28.78 -29.20
C SER A 225 -3.75 29.87 -29.03
N ASN A 226 -2.88 29.74 -28.04
CA ASN A 226 -1.78 30.66 -27.77
C ASN A 226 -0.50 30.13 -28.40
N TRP A 227 -0.08 30.75 -29.50
CA TRP A 227 1.06 30.31 -30.31
C TRP A 227 2.32 31.12 -29.99
N GLN A 228 3.44 30.42 -29.83
CA GLN A 228 4.76 31.01 -29.66
C GLN A 228 5.70 30.57 -30.78
N ASP A 229 6.57 31.47 -31.20
CA ASP A 229 7.54 31.19 -32.26
C ASP A 229 8.66 30.27 -31.75
N LEU A 230 8.99 29.25 -32.54
CA LEU A 230 10.08 28.32 -32.28
C LEU A 230 11.31 28.75 -33.11
N SER A 231 12.10 29.69 -32.58
CA SER A 231 13.26 30.25 -33.28
C SER A 231 14.59 29.55 -32.96
N THR A 232 14.63 28.76 -31.89
CA THR A 232 15.78 27.98 -31.42
C THR A 232 15.29 26.70 -30.74
N ASP A 233 16.20 25.78 -30.45
CA ASP A 233 15.91 24.61 -29.61
C ASP A 233 15.22 25.07 -28.31
N THR A 234 14.02 24.56 -28.06
CA THR A 234 13.17 25.03 -26.96
C THR A 234 12.54 23.85 -26.24
N THR A 235 12.59 23.88 -24.91
CA THR A 235 11.94 22.91 -24.04
C THR A 235 10.56 23.39 -23.61
N VAL A 236 9.53 22.60 -23.89
CA VAL A 236 8.13 22.85 -23.56
C VAL A 236 7.57 21.64 -22.82
N LEU A 237 7.05 21.85 -21.61
CA LEU A 237 6.48 20.78 -20.76
C LEU A 237 7.43 19.58 -20.53
N GLY A 238 8.74 19.79 -20.57
CA GLY A 238 9.77 18.74 -20.40
C GLY A 238 10.24 18.10 -21.71
N ILE A 239 9.63 18.45 -22.84
CA ILE A 239 9.98 17.96 -24.17
C ILE A 239 10.79 19.04 -24.92
N THR A 240 11.98 18.68 -25.36
CA THR A 240 12.87 19.51 -26.19
C THR A 240 12.48 19.37 -27.65
N LEU A 241 12.18 20.49 -28.29
CA LEU A 241 11.94 20.60 -29.71
C LEU A 241 13.22 21.12 -30.37
N THR A 242 13.78 20.34 -31.29
CA THR A 242 14.96 20.72 -32.08
C THR A 242 14.66 20.62 -33.56
N PHE A 243 15.18 21.54 -34.36
CA PHE A 243 15.00 21.57 -35.81
C PHE A 243 16.30 22.00 -36.49
N SER A 244 16.63 21.38 -37.62
CA SER A 244 17.87 21.68 -38.35
C SER A 244 17.68 22.65 -39.51
N ASP A 245 16.47 22.72 -40.07
CA ASP A 245 16.12 23.51 -41.26
C ASP A 245 14.88 24.37 -41.00
N ALA A 246 14.76 25.49 -41.70
CA ALA A 246 13.53 26.29 -41.71
C ALA A 246 12.41 25.58 -42.52
N PRO A 247 11.12 25.80 -42.19
CA PRO A 247 10.01 25.18 -42.91
C PRO A 247 9.94 25.68 -44.36
N THR A 248 9.47 24.82 -45.26
CA THR A 248 9.34 25.14 -46.69
C THR A 248 7.91 25.55 -47.07
N GLU A 249 6.93 25.19 -46.26
CA GLU A 249 5.50 25.45 -46.50
C GLU A 249 4.78 25.76 -45.18
N ALA A 250 3.61 26.40 -45.26
CA ALA A 250 2.71 26.57 -44.11
C ALA A 250 1.82 25.34 -43.94
N THR A 251 1.63 24.88 -42.70
CA THR A 251 0.72 23.79 -42.39
C THR A 251 -0.73 24.23 -42.52
N THR A 252 -1.60 23.38 -43.08
CA THR A 252 -3.03 23.65 -43.22
C THR A 252 -3.79 23.50 -41.89
N GLU A 253 -3.35 22.58 -41.04
CA GLU A 253 -3.83 22.37 -39.68
C GLU A 253 -2.63 22.07 -38.76
N PRO A 254 -2.71 22.48 -37.49
CA PRO A 254 -1.67 22.19 -36.52
C PRO A 254 -1.59 20.69 -36.24
N VAL A 255 -0.37 20.19 -36.10
CA VAL A 255 -0.07 18.81 -35.70
C VAL A 255 -0.24 18.71 -34.18
N GLU A 256 -1.18 17.89 -33.73
CA GLU A 256 -1.39 17.61 -32.30
C GLU A 256 -0.61 16.36 -31.87
N ILE A 257 0.06 16.46 -30.73
CA ILE A 257 0.76 15.37 -30.06
C ILE A 257 0.14 15.23 -28.67
N GLU A 258 -0.57 14.13 -28.44
CA GLU A 258 -1.15 13.80 -27.13
C GLU A 258 -0.05 13.40 -26.14
N LEU A 259 -0.10 13.97 -24.93
CA LEU A 259 0.87 13.79 -23.86
C LEU A 259 0.15 13.27 -22.61
N LYS A 260 0.67 12.18 -22.04
CA LYS A 260 0.13 11.60 -20.80
C LYS A 260 1.02 11.92 -19.62
N ALA A 261 0.40 12.39 -18.53
CA ALA A 261 1.09 12.62 -17.28
C ALA A 261 1.50 11.30 -16.60
N ALA A 262 2.55 11.37 -15.79
CA ALA A 262 2.90 10.25 -14.94
C ALA A 262 1.84 10.09 -13.84
N VAL A 263 1.22 8.91 -13.77
CA VAL A 263 0.33 8.59 -12.66
C VAL A 263 1.18 8.07 -11.50
N ALA A 264 1.29 8.86 -10.44
CA ALA A 264 1.98 8.44 -9.22
C ALA A 264 1.27 7.20 -8.62
N GLY A 265 2.02 6.11 -8.49
CA GLY A 265 1.56 4.84 -7.90
C GLY A 265 1.26 4.93 -6.41
#